data_AF-A0A3S1BKS9-F1
#
_entry.id   AF-A0A3S1BKS9-F1
#
_cell.length_a   1.000
_cell.length_b   1.000
_cell.length_c   1.000
_cell.angle_alpha   90.00
_cell.angle_beta   90.00
_cell.angle_gamma   90.00
#
_symmetry.space_group_name_H-M   'P 1'
#
loop_
_entity.id
_entity.type
_entity.pdbx_description
1 polymer ?
#
loop_
_entity_poly.entity_id
_entity_poly.type
_entity_poly.pdbx_seq_one_letter_code
_entity_poly.pdbx_strand_id
1 'polypeptide(L)'
;SQISEQLGSLKDEYKKVINDAVAVHNPSLKQKLLQNTAAISKTVLSDFDWKLKLALSSDKLATLQEPLLQLDLDMRDVNGDGKRVFLELNKTELAKLITSLEGCSKVGSPTTNYIMMLRIL
;
A
#
# COMPACT_ATOMS: atom_id res chain seq x y z
N SER A 1 -18.22 -23.70 13.02
CA SER A 1 -17.30 -22.56 13.21
C SER A 1 -16.58 -22.77 14.53
N GLN A 2 -15.36 -22.28 14.73
CA GLN A 2 -14.63 -22.50 16.01
C GLN A 2 -15.41 -22.00 17.25
N ILE A 3 -16.34 -21.06 17.03
CA ILE A 3 -17.29 -20.56 18.02
C ILE A 3 -18.38 -21.58 18.35
N SER A 4 -18.93 -22.32 17.38
CA SER A 4 -19.99 -23.32 17.64
C SER A 4 -19.52 -24.46 18.55
N GLU A 5 -18.23 -24.82 18.49
CA GLU A 5 -17.61 -25.82 19.37
C GLU A 5 -17.39 -25.29 20.79
N GLN A 6 -17.18 -23.98 20.95
CA GLN A 6 -16.96 -23.32 22.24
C GLN A 6 -18.27 -23.01 23.00
N LEU A 7 -19.43 -23.09 22.34
CA LEU A 7 -20.74 -22.83 22.96
C LEU A 7 -21.26 -23.99 23.84
N GLY A 8 -20.51 -25.09 23.98
CA GLY A 8 -20.76 -26.13 24.97
C GLY A 8 -22.18 -26.75 24.91
N SER A 9 -22.77 -26.97 26.08
CA SER A 9 -24.08 -27.61 26.27
C SER A 9 -25.29 -26.65 26.15
N LEU A 10 -25.09 -25.42 25.67
CA LEU A 10 -26.19 -24.49 25.41
C LEU A 10 -27.23 -25.13 24.47
N LYS A 11 -28.50 -24.83 24.72
CA LYS A 11 -29.58 -25.24 23.81
C LYS A 11 -29.38 -24.62 22.43
N ASP A 12 -29.81 -25.34 21.40
CA ASP A 12 -29.59 -24.96 20.01
C ASP A 12 -30.21 -23.60 19.65
N GLU A 13 -31.32 -23.24 20.32
CA GLU A 13 -31.96 -21.93 20.18
C GLU A 13 -31.00 -20.77 20.53
N TYR A 14 -30.27 -20.87 21.64
CA TYR A 14 -29.31 -19.85 22.06
C TYR A 14 -28.05 -19.87 21.20
N LYS A 15 -27.58 -21.07 20.81
CA LYS A 15 -26.44 -21.21 19.90
C LYS A 15 -26.70 -20.54 18.56
N LYS A 16 -27.92 -20.67 18.03
CA LYS A 16 -28.32 -20.04 16.77
C LYS A 16 -28.28 -18.52 16.88
N VAL A 17 -28.91 -17.95 17.90
CA VAL A 17 -28.92 -16.48 18.10
C VAL A 17 -27.50 -15.90 18.22
N ILE A 18 -26.62 -16.58 18.95
CA ILE A 18 -25.22 -16.14 19.11
C ILE A 18 -24.47 -16.23 17.79
N ASN A 19 -24.61 -17.33 17.04
CA ASN A 19 -23.95 -17.48 15.74
C ASN A 19 -24.47 -16.45 14.72
N ASP A 20 -25.77 -16.18 14.70
CA ASP A 20 -26.38 -15.19 13.81
C ASP A 20 -25.87 -13.78 14.14
N ALA A 21 -25.84 -13.40 15.41
CA ALA A 21 -25.27 -12.12 15.85
C ALA A 21 -23.79 -11.99 15.47
N VAL A 22 -22.98 -13.01 15.74
CA VAL A 22 -21.56 -13.02 15.36
C VAL A 22 -21.40 -12.94 13.84
N ALA A 23 -22.18 -13.68 13.07
CA ALA A 23 -22.11 -13.70 11.62
C ALA A 23 -22.45 -12.33 11.00
N VAL A 24 -23.41 -11.62 11.56
CA VAL A 24 -23.78 -10.25 11.13
C VAL A 24 -22.64 -9.26 11.40
N HIS A 25 -21.93 -9.38 12.52
CA HIS A 25 -20.90 -8.41 12.92
C HIS A 25 -19.49 -8.72 12.39
N ASN A 26 -19.18 -9.98 12.06
CA ASN A 26 -17.84 -10.41 11.63
C ASN A 26 -17.34 -9.70 10.36
N PRO A 27 -18.15 -9.52 9.30
CA PRO A 27 -17.73 -8.76 8.12
C PRO A 27 -17.37 -7.31 8.45
N SER A 28 -18.20 -6.64 9.26
CA SER A 28 -18.00 -5.25 9.66
C SER A 28 -16.74 -5.07 10.54
N LEU A 29 -16.49 -6.01 11.44
CA LEU A 29 -15.26 -6.01 12.27
C LEU A 29 -14.02 -6.26 11.41
N LYS A 30 -14.05 -7.23 10.50
CA LYS A 30 -12.95 -7.47 9.55
C LYS A 30 -12.69 -6.26 8.68
N GLN A 31 -13.75 -5.64 8.16
CA GLN A 31 -13.64 -4.40 7.38
C GLN A 31 -13.02 -3.27 8.21
N LYS A 32 -13.46 -3.08 9.46
CA LYS A 32 -12.91 -2.04 10.34
C LYS A 32 -11.44 -2.29 10.66
N LEU A 33 -11.05 -3.53 10.91
CA LEU A 33 -9.66 -3.92 11.14
C LEU A 33 -8.81 -3.70 9.88
N LEU A 34 -9.31 -4.09 8.69
CA LEU A 34 -8.63 -3.81 7.42
C LEU A 34 -8.49 -2.31 7.16
N GLN A 35 -9.55 -1.53 7.40
CA GLN A 35 -9.52 -0.08 7.26
C GLN A 35 -8.54 0.58 8.24
N ASN A 36 -8.49 0.09 9.49
CA ASN A 36 -7.58 0.59 10.50
C ASN A 36 -6.13 0.23 10.16
N THR A 37 -5.85 -1.01 9.74
CA THR A 37 -4.51 -1.42 9.30
C THR A 37 -4.08 -0.64 8.05
N ALA A 38 -4.99 -0.41 7.10
CA ALA A 38 -4.74 0.43 5.94
C ALA A 38 -4.71 1.94 6.27
N ALA A 39 -5.12 2.35 7.47
CA ALA A 39 -5.03 3.73 7.96
C ALA A 39 -3.70 4.02 8.69
N ILE A 40 -2.93 2.99 9.05
CA ILE A 40 -1.60 3.15 9.62
C ILE A 40 -0.67 3.57 8.46
N SER A 41 -0.50 4.88 8.30
CA SER A 41 0.33 5.58 7.30
C SER A 41 -0.22 5.63 5.87
N LYS A 42 -1.35 6.34 5.68
CA LYS A 42 -1.85 6.71 4.35
C LYS A 42 -1.09 7.91 3.79
N THR A 43 0.18 7.70 3.47
CA THR A 43 0.96 8.64 2.65
C THR A 43 0.88 8.15 1.21
N VAL A 44 0.19 8.90 0.35
CA VAL A 44 0.03 8.55 -1.07
C VAL A 44 0.94 9.42 -1.93
N LEU A 45 1.54 8.84 -2.98
CA LEU A 45 2.24 9.62 -4.00
C LEU A 45 1.20 10.44 -4.78
N SER A 46 1.37 11.76 -4.79
CA SER A 46 0.43 12.70 -5.36
C SER A 46 0.96 13.44 -6.59
N ASP A 47 2.27 13.61 -6.69
CA ASP A 47 2.95 14.15 -7.87
C ASP A 47 4.37 13.61 -7.96
N PHE A 48 4.97 13.65 -9.14
CA PHE A 48 6.39 13.36 -9.33
C PHE A 48 6.98 14.15 -10.49
N ASP A 49 8.20 14.62 -10.30
CA ASP A 49 8.99 15.32 -11.31
C ASP A 49 10.35 14.64 -11.46
N TRP A 50 10.94 14.74 -12.65
CA TRP A 50 12.25 14.15 -12.89
C TRP A 50 13.13 14.99 -13.81
N LYS A 51 14.44 14.84 -13.65
CA LYS A 51 15.46 15.50 -14.48
C LYS A 51 16.65 14.60 -14.70
N LEU A 52 17.13 14.52 -15.94
CA LEU A 52 18.38 13.84 -16.26
C LEU A 52 19.56 14.83 -16.17
N LYS A 53 20.64 14.42 -15.51
CA LYS A 53 21.89 15.15 -15.41
C LYS A 53 23.04 14.28 -15.92
N LEU A 54 23.99 14.87 -16.62
CA LEU A 54 25.26 14.21 -16.93
C LEU A 54 26.25 14.61 -15.85
N ALA A 55 26.61 13.66 -14.99
CA ALA A 55 27.67 13.88 -14.02
C ALA A 55 29.02 13.73 -14.72
N LEU A 56 29.86 14.76 -14.64
CA LEU A 56 31.23 14.73 -15.15
C LEU A 56 32.13 14.29 -14.00
N SER A 57 32.63 13.06 -14.04
CA SER A 57 33.72 12.62 -13.15
C SER A 57 35.07 13.09 -13.70
N SER A 58 35.84 13.81 -12.90
CA SER A 58 37.14 14.39 -13.30
C SER A 58 38.34 13.46 -13.07
N ASP A 59 38.13 12.23 -12.59
CA ASP A 59 39.23 11.40 -12.12
C ASP A 59 39.86 10.57 -13.26
N LYS A 60 40.95 11.12 -13.80
CA LYS A 60 42.00 10.51 -14.64
C LYS A 60 41.54 9.77 -15.90
N LEU A 61 41.71 10.46 -17.03
CA LEU A 61 41.88 9.95 -18.41
C LEU A 61 40.71 9.20 -19.09
N ALA A 62 39.63 8.86 -18.38
CA ALA A 62 38.39 8.43 -18.99
C ALA A 62 37.23 9.27 -18.44
N THR A 63 36.76 10.24 -19.22
CA THR A 63 35.57 11.03 -18.88
C THR A 63 34.34 10.12 -18.91
N LEU A 64 34.07 9.42 -17.80
CA LEU A 64 32.87 8.62 -17.68
C LEU A 64 31.69 9.58 -17.48
N GLN A 65 31.00 9.89 -18.57
CA GLN A 65 29.73 10.61 -18.53
C GLN A 65 28.65 9.62 -18.09
N GLU A 66 28.41 9.52 -16.78
CA GLU A 66 27.30 8.72 -16.29
C GLU A 66 26.04 9.59 -16.20
N PRO A 67 24.96 9.25 -16.95
CA PRO A 67 23.69 9.92 -16.79
C PRO A 67 23.04 9.52 -15.46
N LEU A 68 22.74 10.51 -14.63
CA LEU A 68 22.02 10.36 -13.37
C LEU A 68 20.62 10.95 -13.48
N LEU A 69 19.62 10.21 -13.01
CA LEU A 69 18.26 10.68 -12.86
C LEU A 69 18.09 11.31 -11.48
N GLN A 70 17.60 12.55 -11.44
CA GLN A 70 17.00 13.12 -10.24
C GLN A 70 15.49 12.92 -10.30
N LEU A 71 14.92 12.40 -9.22
CA LEU A 71 13.51 12.09 -9.08
C LEU A 71 12.98 12.73 -7.80
N ASP A 72 11.95 13.55 -7.96
CA ASP A 72 11.24 14.23 -6.90
C ASP A 72 9.87 13.56 -6.76
N LEU A 73 9.54 13.13 -5.54
CA LEU A 73 8.29 12.45 -5.23
C LEU A 73 7.51 13.25 -4.19
N ASP A 74 6.36 13.77 -4.56
CA ASP A 74 5.47 14.49 -3.65
C ASP A 74 4.44 13.56 -3.06
N MET A 75 4.58 13.30 -1.77
CA MET A 75 3.65 12.47 -1.04
C MET A 75 2.72 13.33 -0.19
N ARG A 76 1.46 12.93 -0.09
CA ARG A 76 0.48 13.56 0.80
C ARG A 76 -0.09 12.56 1.78
N ASP A 77 -0.18 12.95 3.04
CA ASP A 77 -0.90 12.17 4.03
C ASP A 77 -2.42 12.41 3.93
N VAL A 78 -3.19 11.71 4.77
CA VAL A 78 -4.66 11.90 4.86
C VAL A 78 -5.09 13.24 5.44
N ASN A 79 -4.22 13.93 6.16
CA ASN A 79 -4.48 15.23 6.74
C ASN A 79 -4.14 16.36 5.76
N GLY A 80 -3.54 16.03 4.61
CA GLY A 80 -3.10 16.98 3.59
C GLY A 80 -1.66 17.45 3.77
N ASP A 81 -0.94 16.93 4.77
CA ASP A 81 0.46 17.25 5.01
C ASP A 81 1.34 16.62 3.92
N GLY A 82 2.09 17.48 3.25
CA GLY A 82 2.97 17.10 2.15
C GLY A 82 4.38 16.72 2.62
N LYS A 83 4.95 15.66 2.06
CA LYS A 83 6.36 15.31 2.19
C LYS A 83 6.94 15.07 0.80
N ARG A 84 7.99 15.82 0.47
CA ARG A 84 8.79 15.61 -0.75
C ARG A 84 9.97 14.69 -0.47
N VAL A 85 10.21 13.72 -1.33
CA VAL A 85 11.36 12.82 -1.30
C VAL A 85 12.19 13.05 -2.56
N PHE A 86 13.49 13.21 -2.38
CA PHE A 86 14.45 13.44 -3.46
C PHE A 86 15.35 12.22 -3.59
N LEU A 87 15.49 11.70 -4.81
CA LEU A 87 16.34 10.58 -5.14
C LEU A 87 17.26 10.95 -6.31
N GLU A 88 18.51 10.53 -6.24
CA GLU A 88 19.43 10.56 -7.38
C GLU A 88 19.85 9.13 -7.69
N LEU A 89 19.63 8.69 -8.93
CA LEU A 89 19.70 7.29 -9.33
C LEU A 89 20.47 7.15 -10.63
N ASN A 90 21.42 6.20 -10.67
CA ASN A 90 21.94 5.73 -11.95
C ASN A 90 20.94 4.78 -12.64
N LYS A 91 21.25 4.37 -13.88
CA LYS A 91 20.39 3.48 -14.67
C LYS A 91 20.06 2.16 -13.95
N THR A 92 21.02 1.58 -13.24
CA THR A 92 20.85 0.30 -12.55
C THR A 92 19.94 0.45 -11.33
N GLU A 93 20.11 1.51 -10.56
CA GLU A 93 19.29 1.83 -9.39
C GLU A 93 17.85 2.16 -9.78
N LEU A 94 17.67 2.92 -10.87
CA LEU A 94 16.34 3.19 -11.43
C LEU A 94 15.63 1.90 -11.85
N ALA A 95 16.32 1.00 -12.56
CA ALA A 95 15.75 -0.28 -12.97
C ALA A 95 15.33 -1.14 -11.77
N LYS A 96 16.15 -1.14 -10.70
CA LYS A 96 15.80 -1.81 -9.43
C LYS A 96 14.56 -1.19 -8.79
N LEU A 97 14.49 0.15 -8.71
CA LEU A 97 13.34 0.87 -8.16
C LEU A 97 12.05 0.53 -8.91
N ILE A 98 12.06 0.59 -10.25
CA ILE A 98 10.90 0.22 -11.08
C ILE A 98 10.48 -1.22 -10.81
N THR A 99 11.43 -2.16 -10.81
CA THR A 99 11.15 -3.58 -10.56
C THR A 99 10.52 -3.78 -9.17
N SER A 100 10.98 -3.07 -8.14
CA SER A 100 10.41 -3.13 -6.79
C SER A 100 8.97 -2.59 -6.75
N LEU A 101 8.70 -1.48 -7.44
CA LEU A 101 7.35 -0.90 -7.52
C LEU A 101 6.38 -1.81 -8.27
N GLU A 102 6.81 -2.42 -9.38
CA GLU A 102 6.03 -3.41 -10.13
C GLU A 102 5.80 -4.72 -9.36
N GLY A 103 6.77 -5.12 -8.54
CA GLY A 103 6.60 -6.26 -7.63
C GLY A 103 5.55 -6.01 -6.55
N CYS A 104 5.48 -4.77 -6.04
CA CYS A 104 4.52 -4.37 -5.03
C CYS A 104 3.08 -4.26 -5.58
N SER A 105 2.92 -3.77 -6.82
CA SER A 105 1.61 -3.63 -7.46
C SER A 105 0.91 -4.98 -7.71
N LYS A 106 1.68 -6.06 -7.90
CA LYS A 106 1.17 -7.44 -8.06
C LYS A 106 0.62 -8.04 -6.76
N VAL A 107 0.95 -7.48 -5.60
CA VAL A 107 0.46 -7.92 -4.27
C VAL A 107 -0.82 -7.17 -3.86
N GLY A 108 -1.31 -6.25 -4.71
CA GLY A 108 -2.65 -5.67 -4.63
C GLY A 108 -3.74 -6.70 -4.90
N SER A 109 -3.99 -7.54 -3.90
CA SER A 109 -4.98 -8.62 -3.85
C SER A 109 -6.41 -8.17 -4.29
N PRO A 110 -7.25 -9.09 -4.83
CA PRO A 110 -8.57 -8.79 -5.44
C PRO A 110 -9.60 -8.10 -4.55
N THR A 111 -9.32 -7.90 -3.26
CA THR A 111 -10.27 -7.31 -2.29
C THR A 111 -10.53 -5.81 -2.54
N THR A 112 -9.67 -5.12 -3.29
CA THR A 112 -9.88 -3.71 -3.67
C THR A 112 -11.08 -3.51 -4.61
N ASN A 113 -11.49 -4.54 -5.36
CA ASN A 113 -12.67 -4.45 -6.24
C ASN A 113 -13.99 -4.32 -5.46
N TYR A 114 -14.10 -4.89 -4.26
CA TYR A 114 -15.30 -4.69 -3.42
C TYR A 114 -15.40 -3.28 -2.83
N ILE A 115 -14.27 -2.58 -2.68
CA ILE A 115 -14.24 -1.22 -2.12
C ILE A 115 -14.65 -0.17 -3.17
N MET A 116 -14.32 -0.37 -4.46
CA MET A 116 -14.82 0.51 -5.51
C MET A 116 -16.30 0.31 -5.83
N MET A 117 -16.81 -0.93 -5.73
CA MET A 117 -18.20 -1.22 -6.11
C MET A 117 -19.25 -0.65 -5.13
N LEU A 118 -18.87 -0.30 -3.90
CA LEU A 118 -19.74 0.33 -2.89
C LEU A 118 -19.72 1.86 -2.90
N ARG A 119 -18.98 2.51 -3.82
CA ARG A 119 -19.00 3.97 -3.97
C ARG A 119 -19.79 4.48 -5.20
N ILE A 120 -20.45 3.58 -5.93
CA ILE A 120 -21.27 3.89 -7.12
C ILE A 120 -22.75 3.50 -6.94
N LEU A 121 -23.16 3.08 -5.74
CA LEU A 121 -24.56 2.97 -5.32
C LEU A 121 -24.79 3.90 -4.13
#